data_AF-B7QJM9-F1
#
_entry.id   AF-B7QJM9-F1
#
_cell.length_a   1.000
_cell.length_b   1.000
_cell.length_c   1.000
_cell.angle_alpha   90.00
_cell.angle_beta   90.00
_cell.angle_gamma   90.00
#
_symmetry.space_group_name_H-M   'P 1'
#
loop_
_entity.id
_entity.type
_entity.pdbx_description
1 polymer ?
#
loop_
_entity_poly.entity_id
_entity_poly.type
_entity_poly.pdbx_seq_one_letter_code
_entity_poly.pdbx_strand_id
1 'polypeptide(L)'
;MMRQKKSSAVKVLITLFPRIPKVTTVLLEFFIKRENKVSLLRDPLSHFCQEQSVLAAQDCLQKLHRQFITYQDIRDMIENLLGLHNLCIKRASGTAHNLGLVIRKLTIIVGELATSLEKISEVPVTDWMAVGDSVITRTDKMFIGDQQPFTDFIPRITELEPIKLLGAGGFGAVYKARYKPANLVCTVKVIAADRFSRPKQAAIDKVVASVVRSPFLVKYYACFATKEDA
;
A
#
# COMPACT_ATOMS: atom_id res chain seq x y z
N MET A 1 -8.76 -5.62 47.91
CA MET A 1 -7.75 -4.69 47.33
C MET A 1 -8.29 -4.18 46.00
N MET A 2 -8.74 -2.93 45.95
CA MET A 2 -9.37 -2.31 44.77
C MET A 2 -8.36 -2.21 43.62
N ARG A 3 -8.64 -2.88 42.49
CA ARG A 3 -8.02 -2.55 41.20
C ARG A 3 -8.50 -1.15 40.83
N GLN A 4 -7.70 -0.11 41.09
CA GLN A 4 -7.88 1.20 40.46
C GLN A 4 -7.96 0.97 38.96
N LYS A 5 -9.09 1.36 38.34
CA LYS A 5 -9.21 1.40 36.87
C LYS A 5 -8.18 2.41 36.37
N LYS A 6 -7.00 1.94 35.94
CA LYS A 6 -6.03 2.80 35.25
C LYS A 6 -6.78 3.45 34.08
N SER A 7 -6.88 4.77 34.11
CA SER A 7 -7.44 5.53 32.99
C SER A 7 -6.63 5.21 31.73
N SER A 8 -7.29 5.01 30.60
CA SER A 8 -6.60 4.75 29.33
C SER A 8 -5.61 5.88 29.04
N ALA A 9 -4.38 5.55 28.63
CA ALA A 9 -3.30 6.51 28.43
C ALA A 9 -3.72 7.69 27.53
N VAL A 10 -4.52 7.43 26.50
CA VAL A 10 -5.08 8.47 25.62
C VAL A 10 -6.06 9.40 26.34
N LYS A 11 -6.84 8.92 27.32
CA LYS A 11 -7.74 9.79 28.12
C LYS A 11 -6.95 10.70 29.05
N VAL A 12 -5.87 10.19 29.63
CA VAL A 12 -4.90 10.99 30.39
C VAL A 12 -4.27 12.04 29.48
N LEU A 13 -3.82 11.64 28.29
CA LEU A 13 -3.23 12.54 27.29
C LEU A 13 -4.18 13.65 26.85
N ILE A 14 -5.43 13.32 26.54
CA ILE A 14 -6.46 14.30 26.14
C ILE A 14 -6.70 15.32 27.26
N THR A 15 -6.68 14.87 28.52
CA THR A 15 -6.87 15.75 29.68
C THR A 15 -5.68 16.69 29.88
N LEU A 16 -4.45 16.16 29.83
CA LEU A 16 -3.23 16.92 30.14
C LEU A 16 -2.72 17.75 28.96
N PHE A 17 -2.83 17.24 27.74
CA PHE A 17 -2.26 17.83 26.53
C PHE A 17 -3.25 17.75 25.35
N PRO A 18 -4.42 18.41 25.41
CA PRO A 18 -5.50 18.27 24.42
C PRO A 18 -5.11 18.72 22.99
N ARG A 19 -4.06 19.54 22.86
CA ARG A 19 -3.59 20.02 21.55
C ARG A 19 -2.95 18.92 20.71
N ILE A 20 -2.21 17.99 21.33
CA ILE A 20 -1.49 16.91 20.65
C ILE A 20 -2.43 16.03 19.82
N PRO A 21 -3.46 15.37 20.41
CA PRO A 21 -4.38 14.54 19.64
C PRO A 21 -5.18 15.36 18.61
N LYS A 22 -5.50 16.63 18.89
CA LYS A 22 -6.20 17.50 17.95
C LYS A 22 -5.36 17.80 16.71
N VAL A 23 -4.07 18.13 16.88
CA VAL A 23 -3.16 18.37 15.76
C VAL A 23 -2.96 17.09 14.94
N THR A 24 -2.70 15.96 15.60
CA THR A 24 -2.53 14.68 14.90
C THR A 24 -3.79 14.29 14.11
N THR A 25 -4.98 14.51 14.66
CA THR A 25 -6.26 14.30 13.97
C THR A 25 -6.32 15.06 12.65
N VAL A 26 -6.11 16.39 12.70
CA VAL A 26 -6.19 17.26 11.50
C VAL A 26 -5.14 16.86 10.46
N LEU A 27 -3.92 16.53 10.89
CA LEU A 27 -2.84 16.12 10.00
C LEU A 27 -3.12 14.77 9.33
N LEU A 28 -3.68 13.79 10.07
CA LEU A 28 -4.10 12.50 9.51
C LEU A 28 -5.24 12.66 8.50
N GLU A 29 -6.24 13.49 8.80
CA GLU A 29 -7.34 13.80 7.86
C GLU A 29 -6.81 14.39 6.55
N PHE A 30 -5.88 15.35 6.64
CA PHE A 30 -5.26 15.95 5.47
C PHE A 30 -4.43 14.94 4.68
N PHE A 31 -3.64 14.12 5.37
CA PHE A 31 -2.87 13.03 4.77
C PHE A 31 -3.79 12.07 4.01
N ILE A 32 -4.84 11.55 4.64
CA ILE A 32 -5.79 10.61 4.04
C ILE A 32 -6.44 11.23 2.79
N LYS A 33 -6.92 12.48 2.89
CA LYS A 33 -7.56 13.17 1.76
C LYS A 33 -6.60 13.36 0.57
N ARG A 34 -5.33 13.66 0.84
CA ARG A 34 -4.32 13.85 -0.20
C ARG A 34 -3.94 12.52 -0.86
N GLU A 35 -3.73 11.49 -0.06
CA GLU A 35 -3.13 10.23 -0.47
C GLU A 35 -4.18 9.24 -1.04
N ASN A 36 -5.47 9.36 -0.69
CA ASN A 36 -6.57 8.51 -1.20
C ASN A 36 -6.98 8.81 -2.66
N LYS A 37 -6.09 9.40 -3.47
CA LYS A 37 -6.36 9.67 -4.89
C LYS A 37 -6.03 8.44 -5.73
N VAL A 38 -7.01 8.00 -6.51
CA VAL A 38 -6.84 6.97 -7.53
C VAL A 38 -6.07 7.55 -8.71
N SER A 39 -5.00 6.87 -9.13
CA SER A 39 -4.25 7.17 -10.35
C SER A 39 -4.22 5.94 -11.23
N LEU A 40 -4.60 6.09 -12.50
CA LEU A 40 -4.55 5.02 -13.50
C LEU A 40 -3.12 4.75 -14.00
N LEU A 41 -2.18 5.65 -13.71
CA LEU A 41 -0.77 5.53 -14.09
C LEU A 41 0.09 4.92 -12.99
N ARG A 42 -0.49 4.61 -11.82
CA ARG A 42 0.23 4.01 -10.71
C ARG A 42 0.34 2.51 -10.95
N ASP A 43 1.57 1.99 -10.90
CA ASP A 43 1.77 0.54 -11.00
C ASP A 43 1.11 -0.19 -9.81
N PRO A 44 0.80 -1.49 -9.96
CA PRO A 44 0.05 -2.23 -8.94
C PRO A 44 0.72 -2.28 -7.57
N LEU A 45 2.05 -2.39 -7.49
CA LEU A 45 2.77 -2.47 -6.21
C LEU A 45 2.76 -1.12 -5.51
N SER A 46 3.02 -0.03 -6.25
CA SER A 46 2.89 1.33 -5.72
C SER A 46 1.45 1.63 -5.30
N HIS A 47 0.45 1.12 -6.04
CA HIS A 47 -0.96 1.24 -5.65
C HIS A 47 -1.24 0.52 -4.34
N PHE A 48 -0.77 -0.71 -4.17
CA PHE A 48 -0.89 -1.42 -2.91
C PHE A 48 -0.25 -0.64 -1.75
N CYS A 49 0.97 -0.15 -1.92
CA CYS A 49 1.68 0.62 -0.89
C CYS A 49 0.93 1.88 -0.46
N GLN A 50 0.35 2.58 -1.43
CA GLN A 50 -0.48 3.74 -1.18
C GLN A 50 -1.73 3.38 -0.36
N GLU A 51 -2.48 2.35 -0.79
CA GLU A 51 -3.69 1.91 -0.10
C GLU A 51 -3.37 1.47 1.34
N GLN A 52 -2.28 0.72 1.55
CA GLN A 52 -1.87 0.31 2.91
C GLN A 52 -1.53 1.51 3.79
N SER A 53 -0.88 2.54 3.23
CA SER A 53 -0.55 3.76 3.97
C SER A 53 -1.80 4.56 4.35
N VAL A 54 -2.78 4.64 3.45
CA VAL A 54 -4.08 5.28 3.71
C VAL A 54 -4.88 4.51 4.76
N LEU A 55 -4.97 3.18 4.63
CA LEU A 55 -5.68 2.32 5.59
C LEU A 55 -5.05 2.37 6.99
N ALA A 56 -3.72 2.36 7.07
CA ALA A 56 -2.98 2.54 8.32
C ALA A 56 -3.33 3.88 9.01
N ALA A 57 -3.30 4.97 8.25
CA ALA A 57 -3.67 6.30 8.76
C ALA A 57 -5.15 6.37 9.19
N GLN A 58 -6.06 5.72 8.44
CA GLN A 58 -7.48 5.66 8.77
C GLN A 58 -7.74 4.87 10.06
N ASP A 59 -7.08 3.74 10.26
CA ASP A 59 -7.18 2.96 11.50
C ASP A 59 -6.70 3.78 12.71
N CYS A 60 -5.53 4.42 12.59
CA CYS A 60 -5.00 5.31 13.62
C CYS A 60 -5.98 6.45 13.95
N LEU A 61 -6.50 7.14 12.94
CA LEU A 61 -7.49 8.21 13.11
C LEU A 61 -8.78 7.71 13.78
N GLN A 62 -9.28 6.54 13.38
CA GLN A 62 -10.47 5.93 13.97
C GLN A 62 -10.26 5.59 15.45
N LYS A 63 -9.11 5.00 15.80
CA LYS A 63 -8.76 4.67 17.20
C LYS A 63 -8.59 5.93 18.05
N LEU A 64 -8.06 7.01 17.46
CA LEU A 64 -7.92 8.31 18.10
C LEU A 64 -9.29 8.96 18.38
N HIS A 65 -10.18 9.00 17.38
CA HIS A 65 -11.56 9.49 17.54
C HIS A 65 -12.35 8.72 18.61
N ARG A 66 -12.16 7.40 18.67
CA ARG A 66 -12.81 6.54 19.66
C ARG A 66 -12.09 6.50 21.01
N GLN A 67 -10.99 7.24 21.17
CA GLN A 67 -10.23 7.39 22.42
C GLN A 67 -9.78 6.05 23.05
N PHE A 68 -9.35 5.11 22.22
CA PHE A 68 -8.73 3.87 22.70
C PHE A 68 -7.37 3.55 22.06
N ILE A 69 -6.84 4.45 21.22
CA ILE A 69 -5.49 4.31 20.67
C ILE A 69 -4.44 4.18 21.78
N THR A 70 -3.49 3.28 21.57
CA THR A 70 -2.34 3.02 22.44
C THR A 70 -1.03 3.34 21.71
N TYR A 71 0.09 3.40 22.44
CA TYR A 71 1.40 3.53 21.81
C TYR A 71 1.72 2.32 20.90
N GLN A 72 1.25 1.14 21.28
CA GLN A 72 1.48 -0.11 20.53
C GLN A 72 0.81 -0.06 19.17
N ASP A 73 -0.41 0.49 19.08
CA ASP A 73 -1.09 0.67 17.79
C ASP A 73 -0.26 1.48 16.79
N ILE A 74 0.44 2.52 17.26
CA ILE A 74 1.26 3.37 16.40
C ILE A 74 2.57 2.66 16.02
N ARG A 75 3.19 1.91 16.95
CA ARG A 75 4.37 1.08 16.66
C ARG A 75 4.06 0.01 15.62
N ASP A 76 3.02 -0.77 15.84
CA ASP A 76 2.58 -1.83 14.93
C ASP A 76 2.24 -1.26 13.55
N MET A 77 1.57 -0.10 13.50
CA MET A 77 1.27 0.59 12.24
C MET A 77 2.55 0.91 11.46
N ILE A 78 3.56 1.52 12.10
CA ILE A 78 4.81 1.89 11.43
C ILE A 78 5.64 0.63 11.10
N GLU A 79 5.72 -0.36 11.98
CA GLU A 79 6.41 -1.63 11.75
C GLU A 79 5.83 -2.39 10.55
N ASN A 80 4.51 -2.43 10.41
CA ASN A 80 3.85 -3.05 9.25
C ASN A 80 4.22 -2.34 7.94
N LEU A 81 4.25 -1.01 7.94
CA LEU A 81 4.69 -0.23 6.76
C LEU A 81 6.18 -0.41 6.48
N LEU A 82 7.03 -0.53 7.51
CA LEU A 82 8.44 -0.88 7.35
C LEU A 82 8.64 -2.28 6.77
N GLY A 83 7.80 -3.24 7.16
CA GLY A 83 7.77 -4.58 6.57
C GLY A 83 7.46 -4.52 5.07
N LEU A 84 6.44 -3.76 4.68
CA LEU A 84 6.10 -3.53 3.28
C LEU A 84 7.22 -2.80 2.51
N HIS A 85 7.83 -1.80 3.13
CA HIS A 85 8.98 -1.10 2.56
C HIS A 85 10.14 -2.05 2.29
N ASN A 86 10.50 -2.93 3.24
CA ASN A 86 11.54 -3.93 3.05
C ASN A 86 11.23 -4.92 1.92
N LEU A 87 9.95 -5.27 1.71
CA LEU A 87 9.51 -6.06 0.57
C LEU A 87 9.75 -5.30 -0.75
N CYS A 88 9.46 -4.00 -0.78
CA CYS A 88 9.61 -3.17 -1.97
C CYS A 88 11.07 -2.94 -2.36
N ILE A 89 11.98 -2.73 -1.40
CA ILE A 89 13.42 -2.50 -1.66
C ILE A 89 13.99 -3.57 -2.60
N LYS A 90 13.61 -4.83 -2.42
CA LYS A 90 14.13 -5.96 -3.18
C LYS A 90 13.51 -6.10 -4.59
N ARG A 91 12.48 -5.31 -4.91
CA ARG A 91 11.63 -5.51 -6.11
C ARG A 91 11.56 -4.29 -7.01
N ALA A 92 11.34 -3.12 -6.42
CA ALA A 92 11.13 -1.86 -7.10
C ALA A 92 11.66 -0.74 -6.20
N SER A 93 12.90 -0.31 -6.47
CA SER A 93 13.58 0.73 -5.70
C SER A 93 12.80 2.05 -5.71
N GLY A 94 12.21 2.43 -6.84
CA GLY A 94 11.34 3.61 -6.96
C GLY A 94 10.11 3.54 -6.05
N THR A 95 9.40 2.41 -6.05
CA THR A 95 8.25 2.20 -5.14
C THR A 95 8.68 2.23 -3.67
N ALA A 96 9.82 1.60 -3.35
CA ALA A 96 10.36 1.62 -1.99
C ALA A 96 10.68 3.05 -1.53
N HIS A 97 11.36 3.84 -2.36
CA HIS A 97 11.67 5.24 -2.07
C HIS A 97 10.39 6.06 -1.82
N ASN A 98 9.40 5.96 -2.71
CA ASN A 98 8.12 6.65 -2.56
C ASN A 98 7.39 6.25 -1.26
N LEU A 99 7.34 4.95 -0.94
CA LEU A 99 6.77 4.48 0.33
C LEU A 99 7.58 5.00 1.53
N GLY A 100 8.91 5.06 1.42
CA GLY A 100 9.77 5.64 2.46
C GLY A 100 9.42 7.09 2.76
N LEU A 101 9.20 7.92 1.74
CA LEU A 101 8.73 9.30 1.89
C LEU A 101 7.38 9.38 2.61
N VAL A 102 6.48 8.43 2.33
CA VAL A 102 5.18 8.34 2.99
C VAL A 102 5.33 7.95 4.46
N ILE A 103 6.16 6.94 4.77
CA ILE A 103 6.45 6.51 6.14
C ILE A 103 7.02 7.67 6.94
N ARG A 104 8.01 8.40 6.39
CA ARG A 104 8.60 9.57 7.06
C ARG A 104 7.57 10.67 7.34
N LYS A 105 6.64 10.93 6.42
CA LYS A 105 5.53 11.86 6.70
C LYS A 105 4.66 11.37 7.84
N LEU A 106 4.31 10.08 7.87
CA LEU A 106 3.50 9.51 8.93
C LEU A 106 4.20 9.57 10.28
N THR A 107 5.50 9.26 10.37
CA THR A 107 6.25 9.35 11.64
C THR A 107 6.31 10.79 12.16
N ILE A 108 6.38 11.79 11.28
CA ILE A 108 6.26 13.21 11.68
C ILE A 108 4.86 13.50 12.24
N ILE A 109 3.80 13.03 11.57
CA ILE A 109 2.41 13.31 11.95
C ILE A 109 2.06 12.68 13.31
N VAL A 110 2.51 11.45 13.56
CA VAL A 110 2.15 10.68 14.76
C VAL A 110 3.20 10.73 15.86
N GLY A 111 4.40 11.25 15.60
CA GLY A 111 5.55 11.12 16.49
C GLY A 111 5.35 11.76 17.86
N GLU A 112 4.78 12.96 17.92
CA GLU A 112 4.48 13.63 19.20
C GLU A 112 3.40 12.87 19.98
N LEU A 113 2.32 12.48 19.31
CA LEU A 113 1.25 11.65 19.90
C LEU A 113 1.81 10.36 20.49
N ALA A 114 2.62 9.64 19.72
CA ALA A 114 3.21 8.38 20.13
C ALA A 114 4.16 8.56 21.32
N THR A 115 5.06 9.54 21.25
CA THR A 115 5.99 9.90 22.34
C THR A 115 5.24 10.19 23.64
N SER A 116 4.14 10.94 23.57
CA SER A 116 3.34 11.25 24.75
C SER A 116 2.62 10.02 25.30
N LEU A 117 2.08 9.15 24.44
CA LEU A 117 1.46 7.88 24.85
C LEU A 117 2.49 6.93 25.50
N GLU A 118 3.71 6.88 24.97
CA GLU A 118 4.82 6.08 25.51
C GLU A 118 5.23 6.56 26.91
N LYS A 119 5.40 7.88 27.09
CA LYS A 119 5.70 8.49 28.39
C LYS A 119 4.62 8.21 29.42
N ILE A 120 3.35 8.38 29.07
CA ILE A 120 2.22 8.11 29.97
C ILE A 120 2.13 6.61 30.32
N SER A 121 2.54 5.75 29.40
CA SER A 121 2.53 4.29 29.60
C SER A 121 3.81 3.79 30.28
N GLU A 122 4.76 4.67 30.63
CA GLU A 122 6.03 4.34 31.28
C GLU A 122 6.89 3.33 30.48
N VAL A 123 6.86 3.43 29.15
CA VAL A 123 7.68 2.60 28.25
C VAL A 123 8.82 3.41 27.62
N PRO A 124 9.90 2.77 27.15
CA PRO A 124 10.97 3.48 26.44
C PRO A 124 10.42 4.24 25.24
N VAL A 125 10.77 5.52 25.12
CA VAL A 125 10.30 6.38 24.03
C VAL A 125 11.02 6.03 22.74
N THR A 126 10.29 5.96 21.63
CA THR A 126 10.85 5.73 20.30
C THR A 126 11.27 7.07 19.67
N ASP A 127 12.46 7.10 19.06
CA ASP A 127 12.89 8.23 18.23
C ASP A 127 12.22 8.14 16.84
N TRP A 128 11.00 8.65 16.76
CA TRP A 128 10.18 8.60 15.53
C TRP A 128 10.81 9.35 14.35
N MET A 129 11.63 10.38 14.63
CA MET A 129 12.33 11.13 13.59
C MET A 129 13.48 10.28 13.02
N ALA A 130 14.29 9.68 13.89
CA ALA A 130 15.34 8.75 13.46
C ALA A 130 14.77 7.55 12.70
N VAL A 131 13.61 7.01 13.11
CA VAL A 131 12.90 5.97 12.35
C VAL A 131 12.60 6.46 10.93
N GLY A 132 11.94 7.61 10.77
CA GLY A 132 11.61 8.16 9.46
C GLY A 132 12.84 8.44 8.57
N ASP A 133 13.89 9.03 9.15
CA ASP A 133 15.11 9.39 8.41
C ASP A 133 15.95 8.16 8.02
N SER A 134 15.95 7.10 8.84
CA SER A 134 16.62 5.84 8.51
C SER A 134 16.04 5.17 7.27
N VAL A 135 14.73 5.29 7.07
CA VAL A 135 14.01 4.71 5.91
C VAL A 135 14.43 5.41 4.62
N ILE A 136 14.50 6.73 4.64
CA ILE A 136 14.94 7.54 3.48
C ILE A 136 16.40 7.26 3.15
N THR A 137 17.28 7.33 4.16
CA THR A 137 18.72 7.08 3.99
C THR A 137 19.00 5.73 3.32
N ARG A 138 18.17 4.72 3.62
CA ARG A 138 18.29 3.39 3.02
C ARG A 138 17.91 3.35 1.53
N THR A 139 16.95 4.18 1.11
CA THR A 139 16.45 4.19 -0.27
C THR A 139 17.19 5.16 -1.17
N ASP A 140 17.64 6.30 -0.67
CA ASP A 140 18.43 7.28 -1.43
C ASP A 140 19.71 6.68 -2.00
N LYS A 141 20.34 5.78 -1.24
CA LYS A 141 21.56 5.05 -1.67
C LYS A 141 21.29 3.99 -2.74
N MET A 142 20.03 3.58 -2.91
CA MET A 142 19.62 2.48 -3.79
C MET A 142 18.77 2.96 -4.99
N PHE A 143 18.44 4.25 -5.04
CA PHE A 143 17.73 4.84 -6.17
C PHE A 143 18.67 4.99 -7.36
N ILE A 144 18.91 3.88 -8.04
CA ILE A 144 19.39 3.86 -9.42
C ILE A 144 18.10 3.97 -10.24
N GLY A 145 17.88 5.09 -10.92
CA GLY A 145 16.61 5.43 -11.57
C GLY A 145 15.98 4.27 -12.35
N ASP A 146 14.65 4.26 -12.44
CA ASP A 146 13.83 3.15 -12.96
C ASP A 146 14.41 2.49 -14.22
N GLN A 147 15.11 1.37 -14.05
CA GLN A 147 15.18 0.38 -15.11
C GLN A 147 13.87 -0.37 -15.09
N GLN A 148 12.96 -0.01 -16.00
CA GLN A 148 11.73 -0.77 -16.17
C GLN A 148 12.10 -2.23 -16.42
N PRO A 149 11.62 -3.18 -15.59
CA PRO A 149 11.85 -4.58 -15.84
C PRO A 149 11.35 -4.94 -17.24
N PHE A 150 12.09 -5.75 -17.99
CA PHE A 150 11.66 -6.25 -19.31
C PHE A 150 10.30 -6.98 -19.29
N THR A 151 9.76 -7.29 -18.10
CA THR A 151 8.45 -7.91 -17.91
C THR A 151 7.31 -6.94 -17.65
N ASP A 152 7.60 -5.65 -17.44
CA ASP A 152 6.58 -4.61 -17.31
C ASP A 152 6.31 -3.99 -18.68
N PHE A 153 5.34 -4.57 -19.39
CA PHE A 153 4.80 -4.02 -20.63
C PHE A 153 3.29 -4.03 -20.59
N ILE A 154 2.68 -3.07 -21.29
CA ILE A 154 1.25 -3.06 -21.58
C ILE A 154 1.12 -3.44 -23.06
N PRO A 155 0.76 -4.70 -23.39
CA PRO A 155 0.61 -5.10 -24.79
C PRO A 155 -0.61 -4.45 -25.41
N ARG A 156 -0.57 -4.26 -26.72
CA ARG A 156 -1.76 -3.99 -27.52
C ARG A 156 -2.49 -5.30 -27.76
N ILE A 157 -3.83 -5.28 -27.82
CA ILE A 157 -4.61 -6.49 -28.06
C ILE A 157 -4.24 -7.15 -29.40
N THR A 158 -3.93 -6.33 -30.42
CA THR A 158 -3.48 -6.76 -31.75
C THR A 158 -2.12 -7.47 -31.77
N GLU A 159 -1.32 -7.32 -30.71
CA GLU A 159 -0.05 -8.03 -30.51
C GLU A 159 -0.23 -9.43 -29.91
N LEU A 160 -1.44 -9.76 -29.45
CA LEU A 160 -1.78 -11.06 -28.87
C LEU A 160 -2.51 -11.90 -29.92
N GLU A 161 -1.83 -12.92 -30.43
CA GLU A 161 -2.40 -13.89 -31.36
C GLU A 161 -3.07 -15.04 -30.58
N PRO A 162 -4.39 -15.22 -30.65
CA PRO A 162 -5.05 -16.35 -29.99
C PRO A 162 -4.69 -17.67 -30.69
N ILE A 163 -4.23 -18.65 -29.91
CA ILE A 163 -3.91 -20.00 -30.39
C ILE A 163 -5.06 -20.97 -30.11
N LYS A 164 -5.59 -20.94 -28.87
CA LYS A 164 -6.60 -21.92 -28.43
C LYS A 164 -7.43 -21.37 -27.27
N LEU A 165 -8.75 -21.58 -27.29
CA LEU A 165 -9.60 -21.39 -26.12
C LEU A 165 -9.30 -22.48 -25.07
N LEU A 166 -8.91 -22.07 -23.87
CA LEU A 166 -8.62 -22.97 -22.74
C LEU A 166 -9.84 -23.19 -21.84
N GLY A 167 -10.72 -22.19 -21.74
CA GLY A 167 -11.96 -22.31 -20.98
C GLY A 167 -12.76 -21.01 -20.98
N ALA A 168 -14.05 -21.09 -20.73
CA ALA A 168 -14.95 -19.94 -20.62
C ALA A 168 -15.97 -20.16 -19.49
N GLY A 169 -16.39 -19.08 -18.84
CA GLY A 169 -17.38 -19.12 -17.77
C GLY A 169 -17.92 -17.73 -17.42
N GLY A 170 -18.59 -17.61 -16.27
CA GLY A 170 -19.22 -16.36 -15.83
C GLY A 170 -18.27 -15.17 -15.67
N PHE A 171 -16.97 -15.42 -15.60
CA PHE A 171 -15.90 -14.41 -15.48
C PHE A 171 -15.06 -14.28 -16.74
N GLY A 172 -15.66 -14.53 -17.92
CA GLY A 172 -15.03 -14.34 -19.22
C GLY A 172 -14.39 -15.61 -19.79
N ALA A 173 -13.54 -15.42 -20.80
CA ALA A 173 -12.90 -16.48 -21.56
C ALA A 173 -11.37 -16.41 -21.41
N VAL A 174 -10.74 -17.58 -21.38
CA VAL A 174 -9.29 -17.75 -21.21
C VAL A 174 -8.73 -18.40 -22.45
N TYR A 175 -7.74 -17.76 -23.05
CA TYR A 175 -7.08 -18.20 -24.28
C TYR A 175 -5.61 -18.48 -24.02
N LYS A 176 -5.08 -19.53 -24.65
CA LYS A 176 -3.66 -19.65 -24.96
C LYS A 176 -3.39 -18.69 -26.12
N ALA A 177 -2.41 -17.81 -25.97
CA ALA A 177 -2.05 -16.83 -26.98
C ALA A 177 -0.53 -16.73 -27.15
N ARG A 178 -0.09 -16.13 -28.26
CA ARG A 178 1.29 -15.75 -28.52
C ARG A 178 1.38 -14.22 -28.51
N TYR A 179 2.21 -13.68 -27.64
CA TYR A 179 2.62 -12.27 -27.71
C TYR A 179 3.68 -12.12 -28.81
N LYS A 180 3.29 -11.53 -29.94
CA LYS A 180 4.08 -11.47 -31.18
C LYS A 180 5.48 -10.84 -30.98
N PRO A 181 5.64 -9.68 -30.32
CA PRO A 181 6.94 -8.99 -30.25
C PRO A 181 8.06 -9.80 -29.59
N ALA A 182 7.75 -10.63 -28.60
CA ALA A 182 8.72 -11.46 -27.89
C ALA A 182 8.60 -12.95 -28.18
N ASN A 183 7.71 -13.34 -29.12
CA ASN A 183 7.35 -14.73 -29.39
C ASN A 183 7.00 -15.54 -28.12
N LEU A 184 6.39 -14.88 -27.13
CA LEU A 184 6.10 -15.44 -25.81
C LEU A 184 4.73 -16.11 -25.81
N VAL A 185 4.67 -17.41 -25.50
CA VAL A 185 3.40 -18.12 -25.29
C VAL A 185 2.90 -17.83 -23.88
N CYS A 186 1.66 -17.32 -23.78
CA CYS A 186 1.06 -16.91 -22.53
C CYS A 186 -0.44 -17.27 -22.48
N THR A 187 -1.05 -16.99 -21.33
CA THR A 187 -2.48 -17.12 -21.12
C THR A 187 -3.10 -15.73 -21.02
N VAL A 188 -4.16 -15.48 -21.79
CA VAL A 188 -4.90 -14.22 -21.84
C VAL A 188 -6.32 -14.48 -21.36
N LYS A 189 -6.72 -13.83 -20.26
CA LYS A 189 -8.10 -13.84 -19.77
C LYS A 189 -8.80 -12.57 -20.24
N VAL A 190 -9.85 -12.72 -21.03
CA VAL A 190 -10.67 -11.63 -21.56
C VAL A 190 -11.97 -11.59 -20.78
N ILE A 191 -12.31 -10.40 -20.28
CA ILE A 191 -13.50 -10.17 -19.45
C ILE A 191 -14.18 -8.92 -20.01
N ALA A 192 -15.47 -9.01 -20.29
CA ALA A 192 -16.25 -7.86 -20.73
C ALA A 192 -16.30 -6.81 -19.61
N ALA A 193 -16.11 -5.53 -19.97
CA ALA A 193 -15.95 -4.45 -19.00
C ALA A 193 -17.21 -4.22 -18.14
N ASP A 194 -18.38 -4.49 -18.69
CA ASP A 194 -19.70 -4.43 -18.04
C ASP A 194 -19.87 -5.43 -16.89
N ARG A 195 -19.03 -6.47 -16.83
CA ARG A 195 -18.97 -7.40 -15.69
C ARG A 195 -18.38 -6.77 -14.43
N PHE A 196 -17.72 -5.61 -14.55
CA PHE A 196 -17.15 -4.90 -13.42
C PHE A 196 -18.04 -3.72 -13.01
N SER A 197 -18.59 -3.77 -11.80
CA SER A 197 -19.34 -2.65 -11.23
C SER A 197 -18.48 -1.41 -10.98
N ARG A 198 -17.17 -1.61 -10.75
CA ARG A 198 -16.19 -0.55 -10.54
C ARG A 198 -14.90 -0.88 -11.28
N PRO A 199 -14.26 0.07 -11.99
CA PRO A 199 -13.01 -0.19 -12.71
C PRO A 199 -11.91 -0.82 -11.84
N LYS A 200 -11.84 -0.46 -10.56
CA LYS A 200 -10.86 -1.03 -9.62
C LYS A 200 -10.94 -2.55 -9.46
N GLN A 201 -12.12 -3.16 -9.67
CA GLN A 201 -12.31 -4.60 -9.57
C GLN A 201 -11.55 -5.35 -10.67
N ALA A 202 -11.37 -4.73 -11.84
CA ALA A 202 -10.67 -5.35 -12.95
C ALA A 202 -9.17 -5.53 -12.69
N ALA A 203 -8.58 -4.68 -11.83
CA ALA A 203 -7.15 -4.66 -11.56
C ALA A 203 -6.75 -5.32 -10.23
N ILE A 204 -7.71 -5.72 -9.40
CA ILE A 204 -7.44 -6.15 -8.02
C ILE A 204 -6.56 -7.40 -7.95
N ASP A 205 -6.77 -8.35 -8.87
CA ASP A 205 -5.94 -9.56 -8.97
C ASP A 205 -4.48 -9.21 -9.23
N LYS A 206 -4.22 -8.21 -10.09
CA LYS A 206 -2.86 -7.74 -10.39
C LYS A 206 -2.25 -7.01 -9.19
N VAL A 207 -3.04 -6.25 -8.43
CA VAL A 207 -2.60 -5.61 -7.19
C VAL A 207 -2.20 -6.66 -6.15
N VAL A 208 -3.01 -7.69 -5.93
CA VAL A 208 -2.69 -8.78 -5.01
C VAL A 208 -1.46 -9.56 -5.50
N ALA A 209 -1.41 -9.93 -6.78
CA ALA A 209 -0.26 -10.62 -7.35
C ALA A 209 1.05 -9.81 -7.24
N SER A 210 0.96 -8.47 -7.18
CA SER A 210 2.13 -7.60 -7.05
C SER A 210 2.85 -7.74 -5.71
N VAL A 211 2.17 -8.20 -4.65
CA VAL A 211 2.77 -8.35 -3.31
C VAL A 211 3.10 -9.78 -2.94
N VAL A 212 2.57 -10.75 -3.68
CA VAL A 212 2.80 -12.17 -3.42
C VAL A 212 4.09 -12.66 -4.08
N ARG A 213 4.82 -13.53 -3.39
CA ARG A 213 6.00 -14.22 -3.92
C ARG A 213 5.94 -15.69 -3.53
N SER A 214 5.49 -16.52 -4.46
CA SER A 214 5.48 -17.97 -4.30
C SER A 214 5.79 -18.64 -5.64
N PRO A 215 6.65 -19.68 -5.67
CA PRO A 215 6.83 -20.49 -6.87
C PRO A 215 5.57 -21.27 -7.26
N PHE A 216 4.58 -21.37 -6.36
CA PHE A 216 3.32 -22.07 -6.58
C PHE A 216 2.18 -21.14 -7.04
N LEU A 217 2.46 -19.85 -7.25
CA LEU A 217 1.46 -18.89 -7.71
C LEU A 217 1.86 -18.31 -9.06
N VAL A 218 0.86 -18.16 -9.93
CA VAL A 218 1.06 -17.66 -11.30
C VAL A 218 1.49 -16.20 -11.29
N LYS A 219 2.44 -15.86 -12.18
CA LYS A 219 2.87 -14.48 -12.38
C LYS A 219 1.93 -13.78 -13.36
N TYR A 220 1.44 -12.61 -12.98
CA TYR A 220 0.72 -11.70 -13.87
C TYR A 220 1.72 -10.80 -14.61
N TYR A 221 1.66 -10.79 -15.94
CA TYR A 221 2.49 -9.89 -16.77
C TYR A 221 1.79 -8.55 -16.99
N ALA A 222 0.57 -8.57 -17.52
CA ALA A 222 -0.18 -7.36 -17.85
C ALA A 222 -1.66 -7.47 -17.44
N CYS A 223 -2.28 -6.31 -17.23
CA CYS A 223 -3.73 -6.14 -17.09
C CYS A 223 -4.04 -4.77 -17.70
N PHE A 224 -4.90 -4.73 -18.70
CA PHE A 224 -5.20 -3.53 -19.45
C PHE A 224 -6.61 -3.62 -20.02
N ALA A 225 -7.22 -2.45 -20.24
CA ALA A 225 -8.46 -2.36 -20.97
C ALA A 225 -8.15 -2.16 -22.46
N THR A 226 -8.97 -2.77 -23.30
CA THR A 226 -8.94 -2.56 -24.75
C THR A 226 -10.38 -2.41 -25.23
N LYS A 227 -10.57 -1.71 -26.35
CA LYS A 227 -11.86 -1.68 -27.02
C LYS A 227 -11.95 -2.91 -27.91
N GLU A 228 -13.16 -3.43 -28.13
CA GLU A 228 -13.37 -4.27 -29.31
C GLU A 228 -13.00 -3.40 -30.51
N ASP A 229 -11.96 -3.79 -31.25
CA ASP A 229 -11.74 -3.22 -32.58
C ASP A 229 -13.00 -3.56 -33.39
N ALA A 230 -13.71 -2.54 -33.84
CA ALA A 230 -14.84 -2.68 -34.77
C ALA A 230 -14.35 -3.18 -36.14
#